data_AF-A0A5D4KC60-F1
#
_entry.id   AF-A0A5D4KC60-F1
#
_cell.length_a   1.000
_cell.length_b   1.000
_cell.length_c   1.000
_cell.angle_alpha   90.00
_cell.angle_beta   90.00
_cell.angle_gamma   90.00
#
_symmetry.space_group_name_H-M   'P 1'
#
loop_
_entity.id
_entity.type
_entity.pdbx_description
1 polymer ?
#
loop_
_entity_poly.entity_id
_entity_poly.type
_entity_poly.pdbx_seq_one_letter_code
_entity_poly.pdbx_strand_id
1 'polypeptide(L)'
;MKLLLRITILLVFTIGSFYYLSHHRIEEKKMEGVRVTDKIHSSYEGEYYIEVKNEKEIVTLRVKSEEIWELIKVGERYDVEYAWYGNEKAYVKSITYTKP
;
A
#
# COMPACT_ATOMS: atom_id res chain seq x y z
N MET A 1 -40.25 10.73 18.99
CA MET A 1 -40.04 9.64 18.00
C MET A 1 -39.51 10.10 16.65
N LYS A 2 -40.14 11.08 15.95
CA LYS A 2 -39.70 11.53 14.61
C LYS A 2 -38.28 12.15 14.57
N LEU A 3 -37.85 12.83 15.64
CA LEU A 3 -36.52 13.44 15.72
C LEU A 3 -35.41 12.39 15.82
N LEU A 4 -35.58 11.40 16.70
CA LEU A 4 -34.63 10.28 16.85
C LEU A 4 -34.47 9.50 15.55
N LEU A 5 -35.56 9.19 14.84
CA LEU A 5 -35.50 8.53 13.54
C LEU A 5 -34.69 9.33 12.50
N ARG A 6 -34.89 10.66 12.44
CA ARG A 6 -34.13 11.54 11.54
C ARG A 6 -32.64 11.57 11.89
N ILE A 7 -32.31 11.61 13.18
CA ILE A 7 -30.92 11.55 13.65
C ILE A 7 -30.28 10.21 13.27
N THR A 8 -30.96 9.09 13.50
CA THR A 8 -30.46 7.76 13.13
C THR A 8 -30.21 7.64 11.62
N ILE A 9 -31.15 8.08 10.78
CA ILE A 9 -30.98 8.09 9.32
C ILE A 9 -29.76 8.92 8.93
N LEU A 10 -29.63 10.13 9.48
CA LEU A 10 -28.52 11.02 9.18
C LEU A 10 -27.17 10.42 9.60
N LEU A 11 -27.13 9.72 10.74
CA LEU A 11 -25.94 9.02 11.24
C LEU A 11 -25.55 7.83 10.35
N VAL A 12 -26.52 7.07 9.85
CA VAL A 12 -26.27 5.99 8.87
C VAL A 12 -25.73 6.57 7.57
N PHE A 13 -26.28 7.69 7.08
CA PHE A 13 -25.77 8.36 5.88
C PHE A 13 -24.36 8.92 6.07
N THR A 14 -24.04 9.53 7.21
CA THR A 14 -22.69 10.07 7.45
C THR A 14 -21.66 8.95 7.57
N ILE A 15 -21.98 7.88 8.30
CA ILE A 15 -21.10 6.70 8.38
C ILE A 15 -20.93 6.07 6.99
N GLY A 16 -22.03 5.81 6.28
CA GLY A 16 -22.00 5.21 4.95
C GLY A 16 -21.18 6.03 3.94
N SER A 17 -21.36 7.36 3.95
CA SER A 17 -20.60 8.28 3.10
C SER A 17 -19.11 8.28 3.46
N PHE A 18 -18.79 8.29 4.75
CA PHE A 18 -17.40 8.21 5.22
C PHE A 18 -16.71 6.93 4.79
N TYR A 19 -17.38 5.78 4.94
CA TYR A 19 -16.87 4.49 4.45
C TYR A 19 -16.69 4.51 2.94
N TYR A 20 -17.68 5.01 2.19
CA TYR A 20 -17.62 5.08 0.73
C TYR A 20 -16.44 5.93 0.23
N LEU A 21 -16.26 7.14 0.79
CA LEU A 21 -15.17 8.04 0.42
C LEU A 21 -13.80 7.46 0.78
N SER A 22 -13.67 6.78 1.92
CA SER A 22 -12.42 6.15 2.33
C SER A 22 -12.03 4.99 1.41
N HIS A 23 -13.01 4.26 0.86
CA HIS A 23 -12.76 3.15 -0.06
C HIS A 23 -12.33 3.58 -1.47
N HIS A 24 -12.64 4.81 -1.90
CA HIS A 24 -12.37 5.28 -3.27
C HIS A 24 -11.22 6.29 -3.35
N ARG A 25 -10.35 6.33 -2.34
CA ARG A 25 -9.21 7.22 -2.30
C ARG A 25 -7.92 6.45 -2.59
N ILE A 26 -7.06 7.05 -3.41
CA ILE A 26 -5.66 6.61 -3.53
C ILE A 26 -4.92 7.16 -2.33
N GLU A 27 -4.34 6.29 -1.52
CA GLU A 27 -3.43 6.66 -0.45
C GLU A 27 -1.99 6.46 -0.91
N GLU A 28 -1.10 7.35 -0.50
CA GLU A 28 0.32 7.31 -0.84
C GLU A 28 1.16 7.46 0.42
N LYS A 29 2.26 6.70 0.50
CA LYS A 29 3.23 6.77 1.59
C LYS A 29 4.66 6.73 1.04
N LYS A 30 5.56 7.37 1.77
CA LYS A 30 7.01 7.37 1.50
C LYS A 30 7.74 6.76 2.70
N MET A 31 8.73 5.93 2.40
CA MET A 31 9.59 5.27 3.36
C MET A 31 11.04 5.40 2.93
N GLU A 32 11.86 6.03 3.76
CA GLU A 32 13.27 6.30 3.46
C GLU A 32 14.19 5.26 4.12
N GLY A 33 15.21 4.82 3.38
CA GLY A 33 16.24 3.90 3.85
C GLY A 33 15.73 2.53 4.32
N VAL A 34 14.61 2.04 3.76
CA VAL A 34 14.01 0.77 4.15
C VAL A 34 14.71 -0.42 3.52
N ARG A 35 14.78 -1.51 4.28
CA ARG A 35 15.50 -2.70 3.83
C ARG A 35 14.55 -3.63 3.09
N VAL A 36 14.96 -4.09 1.91
CA VAL A 36 14.24 -5.18 1.22
C VAL A 36 14.57 -6.49 1.94
N THR A 37 13.56 -7.17 2.47
CA THR A 37 13.74 -8.42 3.23
C THR A 37 13.45 -9.65 2.41
N ASP A 38 12.56 -9.56 1.43
CA ASP A 38 12.19 -10.69 0.58
C ASP A 38 11.70 -10.25 -0.81
N LYS A 39 11.65 -11.21 -1.73
CA LYS A 39 11.17 -11.09 -3.11
C LYS A 39 10.27 -12.27 -3.45
N ILE A 40 9.02 -11.99 -3.79
CA ILE A 40 7.99 -13.00 -4.05
C ILE A 40 7.55 -12.89 -5.52
N HIS A 41 7.57 -14.02 -6.24
CA HIS A 41 6.96 -14.16 -7.56
C HIS A 41 5.72 -15.02 -7.44
N SER A 42 4.54 -14.41 -7.60
CA SER A 42 3.26 -15.14 -7.60
C SER A 42 3.02 -15.71 -8.99
N SER A 43 3.49 -16.94 -9.24
CA SER A 43 3.36 -17.59 -10.56
C SER A 43 1.91 -17.80 -10.99
N TYR A 44 0.95 -17.81 -10.05
CA TYR A 44 -0.48 -17.91 -10.34
C TYR A 44 -1.07 -16.59 -10.83
N GLU A 45 -0.66 -15.45 -10.25
CA GLU A 45 -1.15 -14.12 -10.62
C GLU A 45 -0.28 -13.45 -11.69
N GLY A 46 0.92 -13.98 -11.97
CA GLY A 46 1.90 -13.36 -12.87
C GLY A 46 2.45 -12.04 -12.32
N GLU A 47 2.44 -11.88 -10.99
CA GLU A 47 2.79 -10.63 -10.32
C GLU A 47 4.05 -10.77 -9.46
N TYR A 48 4.79 -9.67 -9.37
CA TYR A 48 6.06 -9.58 -8.67
C TYR A 48 5.92 -8.69 -7.45
N TYR A 49 6.50 -9.10 -6.33
CA TYR A 49 6.37 -8.41 -5.05
C TYR A 49 7.71 -8.32 -4.32
N ILE A 50 7.87 -7.26 -3.54
CA ILE A 50 8.96 -7.10 -2.57
C ILE A 50 8.39 -6.95 -1.18
N GLU A 51 9.10 -7.45 -0.18
CA GLU A 51 8.86 -7.08 1.22
C GLU A 51 9.89 -6.05 1.64
N VAL A 52 9.40 -4.93 2.19
CA VAL A 52 10.25 -3.88 2.76
C VAL A 52 10.00 -3.76 4.24
N LYS A 53 11.07 -3.57 5.02
CA LYS A 53 11.03 -3.47 6.47
C LYS A 53 11.70 -2.19 6.95
N ASN A 54 11.05 -1.51 7.87
CA ASN A 54 11.65 -0.49 8.74
C ASN A 54 11.53 -0.92 10.22
N GLU A 55 11.82 -0.02 11.16
CA GLU A 55 11.73 -0.31 12.59
C GLU A 55 10.29 -0.52 13.09
N LYS A 56 9.29 -0.01 12.36
CA LYS A 56 7.88 0.02 12.76
C LYS A 56 7.06 -1.10 12.13
N GLU A 57 7.31 -1.41 10.87
CA GLU A 57 6.44 -2.28 10.07
C GLU A 57 7.19 -3.01 8.94
N ILE A 58 6.56 -4.08 8.45
CA ILE A 58 6.91 -4.81 7.24
C ILE A 58 5.74 -4.64 6.27
N VAL A 59 6.02 -4.27 5.03
CA VAL A 59 5.01 -4.05 3.99
C VAL A 59 5.38 -4.83 2.73
N THR A 60 4.41 -5.57 2.19
CA THR A 60 4.54 -6.25 0.90
C THR A 60 4.00 -5.35 -0.21
N LEU A 61 4.83 -5.08 -1.23
CA LEU A 61 4.53 -4.14 -2.30
C LEU A 61 4.63 -4.82 -3.66
N ARG A 62 3.60 -4.66 -4.50
CA ARG A 62 3.64 -5.10 -5.89
C ARG A 62 4.59 -4.23 -6.71
N VAL A 63 5.42 -4.85 -7.52
CA VAL A 63 6.32 -4.21 -8.48
C VAL A 63 5.73 -4.31 -9.89
N LYS A 64 5.84 -3.22 -10.65
CA LYS A 64 5.15 -3.06 -11.94
C LYS A 64 5.63 -4.02 -13.03
N SER A 65 6.90 -4.43 -12.99
CA SER A 65 7.48 -5.32 -13.99
C SER A 65 8.56 -6.21 -13.39
N GLU A 66 8.79 -7.35 -14.04
CA GLU A 66 9.87 -8.29 -13.75
C GLU A 66 11.24 -7.59 -13.78
N GLU A 67 11.52 -6.79 -14.81
CA GLU A 67 12.80 -6.10 -14.97
C GLU A 67 13.16 -5.22 -13.76
N ILE A 68 12.20 -4.44 -13.25
CA ILE A 68 12.41 -3.61 -12.05
C ILE A 68 12.58 -4.51 -10.84
N TRP A 69 11.75 -5.55 -10.72
CA TRP A 69 11.81 -6.48 -9.61
C TRP A 69 13.18 -7.18 -9.55
N GLU A 70 13.73 -7.65 -10.67
CA GLU A 70 15.04 -8.26 -10.78
C GLU A 70 16.18 -7.36 -10.32
N LEU A 71 16.12 -6.05 -10.63
CA LEU A 71 17.13 -5.06 -10.22
C LEU A 71 17.14 -4.78 -8.71
N ILE A 72 16.03 -5.05 -8.01
CA ILE A 72 15.93 -4.87 -6.56
C ILE A 72 16.61 -6.05 -5.87
N LYS A 73 17.51 -5.74 -4.94
CA LYS A 73 18.33 -6.72 -4.20
C LYS A 73 17.83 -6.87 -2.78
N VAL A 74 17.64 -8.13 -2.35
CA VAL A 74 17.36 -8.45 -0.95
C VAL A 74 18.57 -8.07 -0.09
N GLY A 75 18.29 -7.48 1.07
CA GLY A 75 19.29 -7.05 2.03
C GLY A 75 19.75 -5.60 1.86
N GLU A 76 19.52 -4.99 0.71
CA GLU A 76 19.87 -3.60 0.41
C GLU A 76 18.81 -2.61 0.93
N ARG A 77 19.19 -1.33 1.00
CA ARG A 77 18.31 -0.23 1.44
C ARG A 77 17.86 0.65 0.27
N TYR A 78 16.60 1.05 0.34
CA TYR A 78 15.95 1.86 -0.68
C TYR A 78 15.05 2.92 -0.07
N ASP A 79 14.90 4.04 -0.78
CA ASP A 79 13.81 4.97 -0.58
C ASP A 79 12.65 4.52 -1.47
N VAL A 80 11.49 4.26 -0.87
CA VAL A 80 10.32 3.68 -1.52
C VAL A 80 9.12 4.59 -1.35
N GLU A 81 8.49 4.95 -2.46
CA GLU A 81 7.15 5.54 -2.46
C GLU A 81 6.17 4.49 -2.99
N TYR A 82 5.08 4.29 -2.27
CA TYR A 82 4.06 3.31 -2.63
C TYR A 82 2.66 3.88 -2.43
N ALA A 83 1.71 3.29 -3.14
CA ALA A 83 0.32 3.70 -3.11
C ALA A 83 -0.61 2.49 -3.09
N TRP A 84 -1.85 2.70 -2.65
CA TRP A 84 -2.92 1.72 -2.76
C TRP A 84 -4.26 2.42 -2.98
N TYR A 85 -5.20 1.70 -3.60
CA TYR A 85 -6.55 2.17 -3.84
C TYR A 85 -7.54 1.31 -3.04
N GLY A 86 -8.23 1.93 -2.08
CA GLY A 86 -9.19 1.22 -1.23
C GLY A 86 -8.56 0.02 -0.51
N ASN A 87 -9.03 -1.19 -0.84
CA ASN A 87 -8.56 -2.45 -0.25
C ASN A 87 -7.62 -3.24 -1.18
N GLU A 88 -7.13 -2.63 -2.26
CA GLU A 88 -6.18 -3.27 -3.16
C GLU A 88 -4.80 -3.41 -2.51
N LYS A 89 -4.00 -4.38 -3.00
CA LYS A 89 -2.61 -4.54 -2.58
C LYS A 89 -1.81 -3.29 -2.95
N ALA A 90 -0.99 -2.82 -2.01
CA ALA A 90 -0.11 -1.69 -2.25
C ALA A 90 0.91 -1.99 -3.36
N TYR A 91 1.25 -0.97 -4.14
CA TYR A 91 2.19 -1.07 -5.25
C TYR A 91 3.24 0.03 -5.20
N VAL A 92 4.44 -0.29 -5.70
CA VAL A 92 5.56 0.65 -5.79
C VAL A 92 5.24 1.72 -6.85
N LYS A 93 5.23 2.99 -6.44
CA LYS A 93 5.24 4.15 -7.35
C LYS A 93 6.66 4.52 -7.76
N SER A 94 7.57 4.58 -6.81
CA SER A 94 8.99 4.85 -7.05
C SER A 94 9.85 4.08 -6.06
N ILE A 95 11.04 3.68 -6.50
CA ILE A 95 12.04 3.02 -5.66
C ILE A 95 13.43 3.48 -6.10
N THR A 96 14.22 3.97 -5.16
CA THR A 96 15.57 4.49 -5.41
C THR A 96 16.55 3.85 -4.44
N TYR A 97 17.69 3.38 -4.94
CA TYR A 97 18.72 2.78 -4.09
C TYR A 97 19.34 3.84 -3.17
N THR A 98 19.32 3.56 -1.87
CA THR A 98 19.96 4.41 -0.86
C THR A 98 21.37 3.88 -0.63
N LYS A 99 22.39 4.68 -0.98
CA LYS A 99 23.78 4.30 -0.69
C LYS A 99 23.96 4.12 0.83
N PRO A 100 24.72 3.10 1.26
CA PRO A 100 25.06 2.90 2.67
C PRO A 100 25.88 4.06 3.25
#